data_AF-A0A2G9U0U2-F1
#
_entry.id   AF-A0A2G9U0U2-F1
#
_cell.length_a   1.000
_cell.length_b   1.000
_cell.length_c   1.000
_cell.angle_alpha   90.00
_cell.angle_beta   90.00
_cell.angle_gamma   90.00
#
_symmetry.space_group_name_H-M   'P 1'
#
loop_
_entity.id
_entity.type
_entity.pdbx_description
1 polymer ?
#
loop_
_entity_poly.entity_id
_entity_poly.type
_entity_poly.pdbx_seq_one_letter_code
_entity_poly.pdbx_strand_id
1 'polypeptide(L)'
;FREIYYWDSFFIIKGLIASGMYRTVRGMIENMQHLIEKYGFVPNGNRIYYLNRSQPPLLTWCVHAYFSATNDVAFLERLMPTLQKEIAFFRTNRSIVMDGWPGHLYRYHVVVDAPRPESYRADIETAAHLYEGNPIPK
;
A
#
# COMPACT_ATOMS: atom_id res chain seq x y z
N PHE A 1 -15.00 1.51 -8.25
CA PHE A 1 -13.78 2.16 -7.75
C PHE A 1 -13.48 3.40 -8.58
N ARG A 2 -13.19 4.56 -7.95
CA ARG A 2 -12.91 5.85 -8.63
C ARG A 2 -11.59 6.48 -8.16
N GLU A 3 -10.77 5.70 -7.51
CA GLU A 3 -9.49 6.04 -6.89
C GLU A 3 -8.45 5.02 -7.36
N ILE A 4 -7.17 5.35 -7.22
CA ILE A 4 -6.14 4.32 -7.41
C ILE A 4 -6.24 3.30 -6.28
N TYR A 5 -5.89 2.05 -6.58
CA TYR A 5 -5.62 1.02 -5.57
C TYR A 5 -4.18 0.52 -5.74
N TYR A 6 -3.46 0.38 -4.63
CA TYR A 6 -2.01 0.20 -4.67
C TYR A 6 -1.63 -1.11 -5.37
N TRP A 7 -2.08 -2.27 -4.88
CA TRP A 7 -1.67 -3.55 -5.47
C TRP A 7 -2.29 -3.80 -6.86
N ASP A 8 -3.51 -3.34 -7.12
CA ASP A 8 -4.17 -3.41 -8.44
C ASP A 8 -3.34 -2.69 -9.51
N SER A 9 -2.69 -1.57 -9.11
CA SER A 9 -1.85 -0.77 -10.01
C SER A 9 -0.72 -1.57 -10.62
N PHE A 10 -0.19 -2.60 -9.94
CA PHE A 10 0.86 -3.47 -10.51
C PHE A 10 0.35 -4.23 -11.74
N PHE A 11 -0.83 -4.86 -11.64
CA PHE A 11 -1.40 -5.61 -12.76
C PHE A 11 -1.83 -4.69 -13.90
N ILE A 12 -2.35 -3.50 -13.59
CA ILE A 12 -2.64 -2.47 -14.59
C ILE A 12 -1.36 -2.03 -15.31
N ILE A 13 -0.27 -1.78 -14.57
CA ILE A 13 1.03 -1.43 -15.14
C ILE A 13 1.53 -2.50 -16.12
N LYS A 14 1.40 -3.79 -15.77
CA LYS A 14 1.77 -4.89 -16.68
C LYS A 14 0.96 -4.84 -18.00
N GLY A 15 -0.35 -4.59 -17.93
CA GLY A 15 -1.18 -4.43 -19.12
C GLY A 15 -0.84 -3.18 -19.95
N LEU A 16 -0.54 -2.06 -19.29
CA LEU A 16 -0.13 -0.82 -19.95
C LEU A 16 1.23 -0.98 -20.66
N ILE A 17 2.18 -1.70 -20.05
CA ILE A 17 3.45 -2.06 -20.69
C ILE A 17 3.21 -2.89 -21.95
N ALA A 18 2.37 -3.93 -21.86
CA ALA A 18 2.01 -4.75 -23.01
C ALA A 18 1.33 -3.94 -24.14
N SER A 19 0.70 -2.82 -23.78
CA SER A 19 0.05 -1.90 -24.72
C SER A 19 0.96 -0.75 -25.19
N GLY A 20 2.25 -0.76 -24.83
CA GLY A 20 3.22 0.29 -25.19
C GLY A 20 3.01 1.64 -24.49
N MET A 21 2.19 1.69 -23.43
CA MET A 21 1.80 2.92 -22.73
C MET A 21 2.81 3.33 -21.64
N TYR A 22 4.10 3.37 -21.97
CA TYR A 22 5.19 3.60 -21.02
C TYR A 22 5.09 4.93 -20.28
N ARG A 23 4.66 6.00 -20.96
CA ARG A 23 4.45 7.31 -20.33
C ARG A 23 3.40 7.25 -19.21
N THR A 24 2.32 6.51 -19.43
CA THR A 24 1.27 6.32 -18.43
C THR A 24 1.78 5.53 -17.23
N VAL A 25 2.54 4.45 -17.49
CA VAL A 25 3.18 3.65 -16.44
C VAL A 25 4.10 4.51 -15.58
N ARG A 26 4.95 5.32 -16.21
CA ARG A 26 5.83 6.26 -15.50
C ARG A 26 5.03 7.21 -14.59
N GLY A 27 3.96 7.80 -15.11
CA GLY A 27 3.09 8.68 -14.33
C GLY A 27 2.41 7.99 -13.15
N MET A 28 2.00 6.72 -13.29
CA MET A 28 1.46 5.93 -12.18
C MET A 28 2.50 5.68 -11.09
N ILE A 29 3.74 5.37 -11.46
CA ILE A 29 4.85 5.20 -10.52
C ILE A 29 5.17 6.53 -9.81
N GLU A 30 5.21 7.65 -10.54
CA GLU A 30 5.42 8.98 -9.96
C GLU A 30 4.28 9.39 -9.00
N ASN A 31 3.04 9.00 -9.29
CA ASN A 31 1.92 9.19 -8.36
C ASN A 31 2.11 8.40 -7.06
N MET A 32 2.55 7.13 -7.13
CA MET A 32 2.87 6.34 -5.94
C MET A 32 4.07 6.90 -5.17
N GLN A 33 5.09 7.38 -5.89
CA GLN A 33 6.21 8.11 -5.28
C GLN A 33 5.71 9.31 -4.49
N HIS A 34 4.83 10.14 -5.07
CA HIS A 34 4.28 11.30 -4.36
C HIS A 34 3.57 10.91 -3.05
N LEU A 35 2.84 9.78 -3.04
CA LEU A 35 2.17 9.28 -1.84
C LEU A 35 3.17 8.85 -0.76
N ILE A 36 4.24 8.15 -1.13
CA ILE A 36 5.31 7.80 -0.19
C ILE A 36 6.01 9.05 0.33
N GLU A 37 6.26 10.04 -0.53
CA GLU A 37 6.92 11.26 -0.08
C GLU A 37 6.09 12.02 0.95
N LYS A 38 4.78 12.08 0.73
CA LYS A 38 3.83 12.79 1.58
C LYS A 38 3.44 12.04 2.86
N TYR A 39 3.24 10.73 2.78
CA TYR A 39 2.66 9.93 3.87
C TYR A 39 3.61 8.86 4.43
N GLY A 40 4.75 8.62 3.79
CA GLY A 40 5.73 7.59 4.15
C GLY A 40 5.47 6.22 3.51
N PHE A 41 4.30 6.00 2.92
CA PHE A 41 3.88 4.76 2.28
C PHE A 41 2.81 5.02 1.22
N VAL A 42 2.52 4.03 0.38
CA VAL A 42 1.34 4.08 -0.51
C VAL A 42 0.11 3.58 0.25
N PRO A 43 -0.93 4.40 0.49
CA PRO A 43 -2.17 3.95 1.10
C PRO A 43 -2.90 2.94 0.22
N ASN A 44 -3.85 2.19 0.79
CA ASN A 44 -4.69 1.24 0.05
C ASN A 44 -5.28 1.86 -1.23
N GLY A 45 -5.81 3.09 -1.11
CA GLY A 45 -6.10 3.97 -2.24
C GLY A 45 -5.95 5.44 -1.87
N ASN A 46 -6.02 6.36 -2.84
CA ASN A 46 -5.74 7.79 -2.60
C ASN A 46 -6.91 8.58 -1.98
N ARG A 47 -7.62 7.99 -1.00
CA ARG A 47 -8.69 8.63 -0.21
C ARG A 47 -8.22 8.86 1.22
N ILE A 48 -8.73 9.90 1.89
CA ILE A 48 -8.33 10.24 3.26
C ILE A 48 -8.58 9.10 4.26
N TYR A 49 -9.67 8.36 4.11
CA TYR A 49 -10.02 7.23 4.98
C TYR A 49 -9.13 5.98 4.77
N TYR A 50 -8.21 6.00 3.80
CA TYR A 50 -7.20 4.95 3.59
C TYR A 50 -5.85 5.28 4.24
N LEU A 51 -5.65 6.48 4.80
CA LEU A 51 -4.35 6.90 5.38
C LEU A 51 -3.90 6.11 6.63
N ASN A 52 -4.72 5.18 7.14
CA ASN A 52 -4.35 4.28 8.23
C ASN A 52 -3.83 2.91 7.75
N ARG A 53 -3.97 2.57 6.46
CA ARG A 53 -3.67 1.23 5.94
C ARG A 53 -3.08 1.25 4.54
N SER A 54 -2.16 0.32 4.30
CA SER A 54 -1.60 0.06 2.98
C SER A 54 -2.23 -1.20 2.37
N GLN A 55 -1.62 -1.69 1.31
CA GLN A 55 -1.88 -2.94 0.60
C GLN A 55 -0.52 -3.65 0.39
N PRO A 56 -0.48 -4.84 -0.23
CA PRO A 56 0.80 -5.48 -0.57
C PRO A 56 1.78 -4.49 -1.24
N PRO A 57 3.00 -4.29 -0.71
CA PRO A 57 3.94 -3.29 -1.23
C PRO A 57 4.59 -3.77 -2.52
N LEU A 58 4.05 -3.31 -3.66
CA LEU A 58 4.46 -3.72 -5.00
C LEU A 58 5.16 -2.62 -5.80
N LEU A 59 5.49 -1.46 -5.23
CA LEU A 59 6.13 -0.38 -5.98
C LEU A 59 7.47 -0.80 -6.58
N THR A 60 8.31 -1.55 -5.86
CA THR A 60 9.57 -2.09 -6.40
C THR A 60 9.34 -2.98 -7.61
N TRP A 61 8.24 -3.74 -7.64
CA TRP A 61 7.86 -4.60 -8.77
C TRP A 61 7.35 -3.76 -9.95
N CYS A 62 6.58 -2.71 -9.69
CA CYS A 62 6.16 -1.74 -10.71
C CYS A 62 7.37 -1.07 -11.38
N VAL A 63 8.33 -0.60 -10.58
CA VAL A 63 9.56 0.04 -11.07
C VAL A 63 10.42 -0.95 -11.84
N HIS A 64 10.58 -2.18 -11.34
CA HIS A 64 11.31 -3.23 -12.04
C HIS A 64 10.67 -3.55 -13.40
N ALA A 65 9.35 -3.71 -13.46
CA ALA A 65 8.65 -3.97 -14.72
C ALA A 65 8.82 -2.85 -15.74
N TYR A 66 8.74 -1.58 -15.30
CA TYR A 66 8.99 -0.43 -16.16
C TYR A 66 10.45 -0.38 -16.64
N PHE A 67 11.40 -0.61 -15.74
CA PHE A 67 12.83 -0.66 -16.07
C PHE A 67 13.13 -1.76 -17.09
N SER A 68 12.63 -2.98 -16.89
CA SER A 68 12.85 -4.08 -17.84
C SER A 68 12.29 -3.80 -19.24
N ALA A 69 11.24 -2.98 -19.35
CA ALA A 69 10.64 -2.63 -20.63
C ALA A 69 11.30 -1.43 -21.32
N THR A 70 11.97 -0.54 -20.58
CA THR A 70 12.46 0.75 -21.10
C THR A 70 13.97 0.95 -20.97
N ASN A 71 14.64 0.18 -20.11
CA ASN A 71 16.03 0.35 -19.70
C ASN A 71 16.35 1.77 -19.16
N ASP A 72 15.35 2.47 -18.61
CA ASP A 72 15.46 3.83 -18.07
C ASP A 72 16.15 3.82 -16.69
N VAL A 73 17.48 3.71 -16.70
CA VAL A 73 18.34 3.67 -15.50
C VAL A 73 18.19 4.96 -14.68
N ALA A 74 18.15 6.12 -15.32
CA ALA A 74 18.03 7.40 -14.64
C ALA A 74 16.73 7.52 -13.81
N PHE A 75 15.62 6.99 -14.33
CA PHE A 75 14.37 6.94 -13.59
C PHE A 75 14.44 6.01 -12.37
N LEU A 76 15.09 4.86 -12.50
CA LEU A 76 15.32 3.93 -11.38
C LEU A 76 16.17 4.58 -10.28
N GLU A 77 17.30 5.20 -10.64
CA GLU A 77 18.18 5.87 -9.69
C GLU A 77 17.45 6.98 -8.92
N ARG A 78 16.65 7.79 -9.63
CA ARG A 78 15.85 8.84 -9.02
C ARG A 78 14.81 8.30 -8.03
N LEU A 79 14.28 7.11 -8.24
CA LEU A 79 13.27 6.49 -7.36
C LEU A 79 13.88 5.75 -6.16
N MET A 80 15.16 5.42 -6.19
CA MET A 80 15.81 4.63 -5.15
C MET A 80 15.58 5.17 -3.72
N PRO A 81 15.69 6.49 -3.46
CA PRO A 81 15.43 7.03 -2.13
C PRO A 81 13.98 6.81 -1.66
N THR A 82 13.01 6.94 -2.57
CA THR A 82 11.59 6.70 -2.28
C THR A 82 11.33 5.23 -1.97
N LEU A 83 11.93 4.29 -2.71
CA LEU A 83 11.79 2.85 -2.45
C LEU A 83 12.35 2.46 -1.07
N GLN A 84 13.49 3.04 -0.69
CA GLN A 84 14.07 2.86 0.64
C GLN A 84 13.16 3.43 1.73
N LYS A 85 12.55 4.59 1.50
CA LYS A 85 11.61 5.23 2.44
C LYS A 85 10.38 4.36 2.70
N GLU A 86 9.82 3.73 1.68
CA GLU A 86 8.68 2.81 1.85
C GLU A 86 9.07 1.58 2.67
N ILE A 87 10.21 0.93 2.36
CA ILE A 87 10.69 -0.22 3.15
C ILE A 87 10.94 0.18 4.61
N ALA A 88 11.52 1.36 4.85
CA ALA A 88 11.71 1.90 6.19
C ALA A 88 10.37 2.10 6.92
N PHE A 89 9.34 2.60 6.24
CA PHE A 89 8.00 2.68 6.82
C PHE A 89 7.47 1.32 7.24
N PHE A 90 7.54 0.30 6.38
CA PHE A 90 7.05 -1.04 6.72
C PHE A 90 7.87 -1.66 7.86
N ARG A 91 9.19 -1.46 7.88
CA ARG A 91 10.05 -1.96 8.95
C ARG A 91 9.66 -1.33 10.29
N THR A 92 9.47 -0.02 10.34
CA THR A 92 9.14 0.69 11.59
C THR A 92 7.71 0.41 12.06
N ASN A 93 6.74 0.39 11.13
CA ASN A 93 5.31 0.47 11.49
C ASN A 93 4.52 -0.81 11.28
N ARG A 94 5.07 -1.80 10.56
CA ARG A 94 4.36 -3.02 10.14
C ARG A 94 5.17 -4.30 10.37
N SER A 95 6.33 -4.20 11.01
CA SER A 95 7.12 -5.36 11.38
C SER A 95 6.93 -5.76 12.84
N ILE A 96 7.24 -7.03 13.12
CA ILE A 96 7.39 -7.60 14.45
C ILE A 96 8.71 -8.36 14.50
N VAL A 97 9.29 -8.44 15.69
CA VAL A 97 10.43 -9.32 15.99
C VAL A 97 9.90 -10.40 16.93
N MET A 98 10.13 -11.66 16.56
CA MET A 98 9.71 -12.81 17.36
C MET A 98 10.94 -13.49 17.96
N ASP A 99 10.83 -13.93 19.20
CA ASP A 99 11.90 -14.68 19.87
C ASP A 99 12.24 -15.94 19.08
N GLY A 100 13.53 -16.17 18.84
CA GLY A 100 14.03 -17.29 18.04
C GLY A 100 13.94 -17.10 16.52
N TRP A 101 13.43 -15.97 16.02
CA TRP A 101 13.40 -15.68 14.57
C TRP A 101 14.54 -14.71 14.16
N PRO A 102 15.30 -14.99 13.09
CA PRO A 102 16.53 -14.25 12.77
C PRO A 102 16.30 -12.85 12.15
N GLY A 103 15.09 -12.28 12.20
CA GLY A 103 14.85 -10.97 11.60
C GLY A 103 13.45 -10.42 11.78
N HIS A 104 13.14 -9.39 10.98
CA HIS A 104 11.80 -8.79 10.97
C HIS A 104 10.83 -9.68 10.20
N LEU A 105 9.68 -9.95 10.81
CA LEU A 105 8.49 -10.45 10.12
C LEU A 105 7.55 -9.27 9.86
N TYR A 106 6.81 -9.31 8.76
CA TYR A 106 5.86 -8.25 8.40
C TYR A 106 4.43 -8.77 8.52
N ARG A 107 3.54 -7.92 9.04
CA ARG A 107 2.12 -8.23 9.17
C ARG A 107 1.26 -7.11 8.59
N TYR A 108 0.12 -7.48 8.03
CA TYR A 108 -0.94 -6.50 7.79
C TYR A 108 -1.48 -6.04 9.14
N HIS A 109 -1.36 -4.74 9.38
CA HIS A 109 -1.75 -4.14 10.65
C HIS A 109 -2.32 -2.75 10.40
N VAL A 110 -3.45 -2.48 11.04
CA VAL A 110 -4.16 -1.20 10.97
C VAL A 110 -4.47 -0.81 12.41
N VAL A 111 -4.06 0.39 12.81
CA VAL A 111 -4.45 0.97 14.10
C VAL A 111 -5.69 1.78 13.85
N VAL A 112 -6.82 1.36 14.41
CA VAL A 112 -8.11 2.01 14.27
C VAL A 112 -9.01 1.64 15.45
N ASP A 113 -9.79 2.61 15.93
CA ASP A 113 -10.73 2.50 17.05
C ASP A 113 -12.20 2.68 16.60
N ALA A 114 -12.42 2.88 15.30
CA ALA A 114 -13.74 3.10 14.70
C ALA A 114 -13.97 2.23 13.45
N PRO A 115 -15.24 1.99 13.08
CA PRO A 115 -15.61 1.33 11.82
C PRO A 115 -15.00 2.02 10.60
N ARG A 116 -14.74 1.27 9.53
CA ARG A 116 -14.27 1.81 8.26
C ARG A 116 -15.28 2.80 7.70
N PRO A 117 -14.90 4.06 7.37
CA PRO A 117 -15.84 5.03 6.83
C PRO A 117 -16.54 4.57 5.55
N GLU A 118 -15.85 3.82 4.68
CA GLU A 118 -16.42 3.29 3.44
C GLU A 118 -17.31 2.05 3.64
N SER A 119 -17.37 1.51 4.85
CA SER A 119 -18.14 0.28 5.18
C SER A 119 -18.76 0.34 6.58
N TYR A 120 -19.11 1.54 7.05
CA TYR A 120 -19.43 1.82 8.45
C TYR A 120 -20.52 0.90 9.01
N ARG A 121 -21.67 0.81 8.31
CA ARG A 121 -22.80 -0.02 8.73
C ARG A 121 -22.41 -1.50 8.82
N ALA A 122 -21.72 -2.01 7.81
CA ALA A 122 -21.33 -3.42 7.73
C ALA A 122 -20.35 -3.81 8.85
N ASP A 123 -19.42 -2.92 9.19
CA ASP A 123 -18.47 -3.14 10.29
C ASP A 123 -19.19 -3.16 11.65
N ILE A 124 -20.17 -2.28 11.87
CA ILE A 124 -21.01 -2.29 13.09
C ILE A 124 -21.83 -3.57 13.18
N GLU A 125 -22.52 -3.97 12.11
CA GLU A 125 -23.33 -5.20 12.07
C GLU A 125 -22.47 -6.43 12.33
N THR A 126 -21.29 -6.51 11.70
CA THR A 126 -20.34 -7.62 11.91
C THR A 126 -19.85 -7.68 13.35
N ALA A 127 -19.51 -6.53 13.94
CA ALA A 127 -19.04 -6.46 15.32
C ALA A 127 -20.15 -6.79 16.33
N ALA A 128 -21.40 -6.45 16.05
CA ALA A 128 -22.53 -6.72 16.94
C ALA A 128 -22.68 -8.22 17.27
N HIS A 129 -22.41 -9.09 16.30
CA HIS A 129 -22.46 -10.55 16.49
C HIS A 129 -21.37 -11.10 17.45
N LEU A 130 -20.30 -10.34 17.70
CA LEU A 130 -19.29 -10.72 18.71
C LEU A 130 -19.79 -10.50 20.14
N TYR A 131 -20.79 -9.62 20.33
CA TYR A 131 -21.31 -9.21 21.63
C TYR A 131 -22.62 -9.90 22.03
N GLU A 132 -23.15 -10.80 21.19
CA GLU A 132 -24.31 -11.65 21.52
C GLU A 132 -24.05 -12.60 22.72
N GLY A 133 -22.86 -12.55 23.35
CA GLY A 133 -22.52 -13.21 24.61
C GLY A 133 -21.92 -12.34 25.73
N ASN A 134 -21.68 -11.03 25.55
CA ASN A 134 -21.23 -10.10 26.60
C ASN A 134 -21.41 -8.64 26.14
N PRO A 135 -22.02 -7.74 26.92
CA PRO A 135 -22.30 -6.36 26.49
C PRO A 135 -21.04 -5.47 26.44
N ILE A 136 -21.07 -4.48 25.54
CA ILE A 136 -20.02 -3.47 25.32
C ILE A 136 -19.90 -2.56 26.57
N PRO A 137 -18.70 -2.34 27.15
CA PRO A 137 -18.51 -1.30 28.16
C PRO A 137 -18.73 0.07 27.52
N LYS A 138 -19.62 0.86 28.12
CA LYS A 138 -19.91 2.25 27.74
C LYS A 138 -18.69 3.16 27.87
#